data_AF-A0A2E0EL23-F1
#
_entry.id   AF-A0A2E0EL23-F1
#
_cell.length_a   1.000
_cell.length_b   1.000
_cell.length_c   1.000
_cell.angle_alpha   90.00
_cell.angle_beta   90.00
_cell.angle_gamma   90.00
#
_symmetry.space_group_name_H-M   'P 1'
#
loop_
_entity.id
_entity.type
_entity.pdbx_description
1 polymer ?
#
loop_
_entity_poly.entity_id
_entity_poly.type
_entity_poly.pdbx_seq_one_letter_code
_entity_poly.pdbx_strand_id
1 'polypeptide(L)'
;MFDNFLLDRCLPESIELLKYNLEADKEEFARTILENNHLQQKDVPLFMQINEEVYLEARKLFPQEMNYFRIEKVSSDCLKFLETEKYLQRTLKIFVKDIKDIESFNLDFGPLITLHFETTEVPDDNFLEKFQNIDMIINPYYLTKWELHNDQIHLKWSDADYTFLQESNCQNEFINSYLTEADNLLDRMKKIYRLIRFGFSNGIKEMITELNYDLQSEPADFAIWEKSPSLIWFINHEDFRFIFTFNNLWRYQDFSFMFRFANWDLIGEYLQFIPFTQREMKRLVRLNPNLYIYKKSCIKYKKPTQKSAFSSIYR
;
A
#
# COMPACT_ATOMS: atom_id res chain seq x y z
N MET A 1 11.48 13.57 4.28
CA MET A 1 11.99 14.90 3.87
C MET A 1 12.40 14.84 2.41
N PHE A 2 11.43 15.10 1.52
CA PHE A 2 11.65 15.19 0.09
C PHE A 2 12.58 16.35 -0.24
N ASP A 3 13.41 16.17 -1.27
CA ASP A 3 14.28 17.23 -1.76
C ASP A 3 13.36 18.26 -2.47
N ASN A 4 13.02 19.37 -1.79
CA ASN A 4 12.17 20.44 -2.33
C ASN A 4 12.59 20.87 -3.75
N PHE A 5 13.88 20.71 -4.05
CA PHE A 5 14.46 20.93 -5.38
C PHE A 5 13.84 20.08 -6.51
N LEU A 6 13.38 18.85 -6.24
CA LEU A 6 12.74 17.98 -7.23
C LEU A 6 11.27 18.35 -7.46
N LEU A 7 10.56 18.82 -6.43
CA LEU A 7 9.17 19.25 -6.54
C LEU A 7 9.05 20.56 -7.33
N ASP A 8 9.97 21.50 -7.15
CA ASP A 8 10.01 22.79 -7.85
C ASP A 8 10.26 22.66 -9.36
N ARG A 9 10.88 21.57 -9.84
CA ARG A 9 11.26 21.40 -11.26
C ARG A 9 10.46 20.37 -12.06
N CYS A 10 9.63 19.54 -11.42
CA CYS A 10 8.95 18.40 -12.05
C CYS A 10 7.43 18.50 -11.98
N LEU A 11 6.87 19.70 -12.20
CA LEU A 11 5.50 20.03 -11.81
C LEU A 11 4.36 19.46 -12.68
N PRO A 12 4.56 19.05 -13.95
CA PRO A 12 3.64 18.10 -14.57
C PRO A 12 3.72 16.73 -13.89
N GLU A 13 4.92 16.24 -13.61
CA GLU A 13 5.15 14.89 -13.11
C GLU A 13 4.63 14.71 -11.68
N SER A 14 4.76 15.69 -10.78
CA SER A 14 4.27 15.61 -9.39
C SER A 14 2.73 15.52 -9.31
N ILE A 15 2.01 16.25 -10.17
CA ILE A 15 0.55 16.17 -10.28
C ILE A 15 0.14 14.83 -10.92
N GLU A 16 0.88 14.37 -11.92
CA GLU A 16 0.68 13.03 -12.49
C GLU A 16 0.90 11.92 -11.45
N LEU A 17 1.88 12.06 -10.55
CA LEU A 17 2.09 11.10 -9.46
C LEU A 17 0.89 11.01 -8.51
N LEU A 18 0.24 12.14 -8.19
CA LEU A 18 -1.03 12.14 -7.46
C LEU A 18 -2.12 11.38 -8.23
N LYS A 19 -2.24 11.57 -9.55
CA LYS A 19 -3.22 10.83 -10.37
C LYS A 19 -2.98 9.32 -10.34
N TYR A 20 -1.72 8.89 -10.41
CA TYR A 20 -1.37 7.47 -10.42
C TYR A 20 -1.29 6.83 -9.03
N ASN A 21 -1.41 7.61 -7.95
CA ASN A 21 -1.45 7.12 -6.57
C ASN A 21 -0.16 6.34 -6.19
N LEU A 22 1.00 6.81 -6.64
CA LEU A 22 2.25 6.04 -6.67
C LEU A 22 3.15 6.18 -5.44
N GLU A 23 2.81 7.03 -4.47
CA GLU A 23 3.71 7.35 -3.35
C GLU A 23 3.26 6.71 -2.03
N ALA A 24 4.24 6.19 -1.30
CA ALA A 24 4.11 5.91 0.12
C ALA A 24 4.05 7.26 0.86
N ASP A 25 3.08 7.41 1.77
CA ASP A 25 2.77 8.68 2.45
C ASP A 25 2.13 9.76 1.55
N LYS A 26 0.95 9.42 1.03
CA LYS A 26 0.17 10.27 0.11
C LYS A 26 -0.16 11.65 0.70
N GLU A 27 -0.35 11.73 2.02
CA GLU A 27 -0.74 12.97 2.70
C GLU A 27 0.43 13.94 2.81
N GLU A 28 1.59 13.52 3.31
CA GLU A 28 2.80 14.37 3.38
C GLU A 28 3.16 14.90 1.99
N PHE A 29 3.10 14.01 0.98
CA PHE A 29 3.36 14.39 -0.42
C PHE A 29 2.36 15.44 -0.94
N ALA A 30 1.06 15.23 -0.71
CA ALA A 30 0.01 16.16 -1.14
C ALA A 30 0.16 17.54 -0.47
N ARG A 31 0.45 17.58 0.84
CA ARG A 31 0.70 18.81 1.58
C ARG A 31 1.93 19.55 1.06
N THR A 32 3.00 18.81 0.73
CA THR A 32 4.20 19.42 0.13
C THR A 32 3.87 20.07 -1.23
N ILE A 33 3.00 19.46 -2.04
CA ILE A 33 2.56 20.08 -3.29
C ILE A 33 1.76 21.37 -3.04
N LEU A 34 0.88 21.36 -2.03
CA LEU A 34 0.09 22.53 -1.64
C LEU A 34 0.97 23.70 -1.17
N GLU A 35 1.95 23.42 -0.32
CA GLU A 35 2.87 24.43 0.23
C GLU A 35 3.69 25.14 -0.85
N ASN A 36 4.12 24.42 -1.89
CA ASN A 36 4.88 25.00 -3.00
C ASN A 36 4.00 25.75 -4.02
N ASN A 37 2.66 25.67 -3.88
CA ASN A 37 1.65 26.53 -4.51
C ASN A 37 1.75 26.70 -6.05
N HIS A 38 2.14 25.65 -6.76
CA HIS A 38 2.21 25.63 -8.22
C HIS A 38 1.00 24.92 -8.88
N LEU A 39 -0.11 24.84 -8.15
CA LEU A 39 -1.34 24.19 -8.58
C LEU A 39 -2.16 25.07 -9.53
N GLN A 40 -2.97 24.44 -10.39
CA GLN A 40 -4.05 25.10 -11.09
C GLN A 40 -5.38 24.72 -10.43
N GLN A 41 -6.41 25.56 -10.57
CA GLN A 41 -7.75 25.29 -10.03
C GLN A 41 -8.28 23.90 -10.46
N LYS A 42 -7.92 23.44 -11.66
CA LYS A 42 -8.30 22.13 -12.19
C LYS A 42 -7.72 20.93 -11.45
N ASP A 43 -6.69 21.14 -10.64
CA ASP A 43 -5.97 20.09 -9.93
C ASP A 43 -6.56 19.87 -8.52
N VAL A 44 -7.33 20.83 -8.00
CA VAL A 44 -7.96 20.76 -6.66
C VAL A 44 -8.81 19.50 -6.44
N PRO A 45 -9.61 19.02 -7.41
CA PRO A 45 -10.37 17.77 -7.25
C PRO A 45 -9.47 16.53 -7.02
N LEU A 46 -8.20 16.55 -7.45
CA LEU A 46 -7.27 15.43 -7.25
C LEU A 46 -6.91 15.22 -5.78
N PHE A 47 -7.23 16.16 -4.91
CA PHE A 47 -7.00 16.01 -3.47
C PHE A 47 -8.16 15.28 -2.78
N MET A 48 -9.33 15.16 -3.42
CA MET A 48 -10.47 14.41 -2.86
C MET A 48 -10.20 12.90 -2.70
N GLN A 49 -9.27 12.33 -3.48
CA GLN A 49 -8.81 10.95 -3.31
C GLN A 49 -7.88 10.75 -2.09
N ILE A 50 -7.42 11.82 -1.45
CA ILE A 50 -6.52 11.75 -0.30
C ILE A 50 -7.33 11.67 0.99
N ASN A 51 -7.95 12.78 1.41
CA ASN A 51 -8.86 12.89 2.56
C ASN A 51 -9.55 14.28 2.52
N GLU A 52 -10.53 14.48 3.39
CA GLU A 52 -11.25 15.76 3.50
C GLU A 52 -10.33 16.92 3.87
N GLU A 53 -9.43 16.73 4.83
CA GLU A 53 -8.59 17.80 5.37
C GLU A 53 -7.71 18.43 4.28
N VAL A 54 -6.97 17.61 3.54
CA VAL A 54 -6.09 18.03 2.45
C VAL A 54 -6.90 18.63 1.30
N TYR A 55 -8.08 18.08 1.00
CA TYR A 55 -8.97 18.67 -0.01
C TYR A 55 -9.43 20.07 0.38
N LEU A 56 -9.83 20.29 1.63
CA LEU A 56 -10.24 21.61 2.12
C LEU A 56 -9.08 22.61 2.12
N GLU A 57 -7.85 22.17 2.40
CA GLU A 57 -6.64 23.00 2.23
C GLU A 57 -6.45 23.43 0.77
N ALA A 58 -6.55 22.48 -0.17
CA ALA A 58 -6.50 22.79 -1.59
C ALA A 58 -7.61 23.75 -2.02
N ARG A 59 -8.82 23.58 -1.51
CA ARG A 59 -9.99 24.43 -1.84
C ARG A 59 -9.82 25.87 -1.36
N LYS A 60 -9.17 26.09 -0.21
CA LYS A 60 -8.88 27.44 0.31
C LYS A 60 -7.98 28.25 -0.62
N LEU A 61 -7.06 27.59 -1.34
CA LEU A 61 -6.18 28.25 -2.31
C LEU A 61 -6.94 28.72 -3.57
N PHE A 62 -8.06 28.08 -3.91
CA PHE A 62 -8.87 28.38 -5.09
C PHE A 62 -10.35 28.49 -4.72
N PRO A 63 -10.83 29.60 -4.11
CA PRO A 63 -12.19 29.70 -3.57
C PRO A 63 -13.32 29.84 -4.61
N GLN A 64 -13.00 30.00 -5.89
CA GLN A 64 -14.00 30.18 -6.95
C GLN A 64 -14.78 28.89 -7.24
N GLU A 65 -16.01 28.98 -7.75
CA GLU A 65 -16.76 27.81 -8.22
C GLU A 65 -15.92 27.03 -9.24
N MET A 66 -15.85 25.72 -9.01
CA MET A 66 -15.07 24.79 -9.83
C MET A 66 -15.90 24.43 -11.06
N ASN A 67 -15.30 24.59 -12.23
CA ASN A 67 -15.90 24.11 -13.48
C ASN A 67 -15.85 22.57 -13.50
N TYR A 68 -16.80 21.92 -14.18
CA TYR A 68 -16.87 20.46 -14.35
C TYR A 68 -15.49 19.77 -14.46
N PHE A 69 -15.14 18.98 -13.44
CA PHE A 69 -13.91 18.18 -13.43
C PHE A 69 -14.20 16.69 -13.52
N ARG A 70 -13.20 15.90 -13.93
CA ARG A 70 -13.31 14.44 -13.94
C ARG A 70 -12.72 13.90 -12.64
N ILE A 71 -13.56 13.33 -11.78
CA ILE A 71 -13.13 12.58 -10.61
C ILE A 71 -13.29 11.10 -10.89
N GLU A 72 -12.18 10.37 -10.81
CA GLU A 72 -12.13 8.91 -10.95
C GLU A 72 -11.94 8.20 -9.61
N LYS A 73 -11.47 8.95 -8.60
CA LYS A 73 -11.02 8.44 -7.32
C LYS A 73 -11.42 9.41 -6.21
N VAL A 74 -11.94 8.88 -5.11
CA VAL A 74 -12.40 9.70 -3.98
C VAL A 74 -12.20 8.95 -2.66
N SER A 75 -11.86 9.66 -1.60
CA SER A 75 -11.87 9.15 -0.22
C SER A 75 -13.29 9.21 0.34
N SER A 76 -13.68 8.26 1.21
CA SER A 76 -15.05 8.14 1.71
C SER A 76 -15.55 9.41 2.41
N ASP A 77 -14.71 10.06 3.21
CA ASP A 77 -14.95 11.34 3.89
C ASP A 77 -15.20 12.53 2.94
N CYS A 78 -14.77 12.42 1.68
CA CYS A 78 -14.96 13.42 0.64
C CYS A 78 -16.26 13.25 -0.18
N LEU A 79 -17.03 12.17 0.02
CA LEU A 79 -18.19 11.87 -0.82
C LEU A 79 -19.23 13.00 -0.84
N LYS A 80 -19.44 13.68 0.30
CA LYS A 80 -20.36 14.82 0.43
C LYS A 80 -20.08 15.99 -0.53
N PHE A 81 -18.85 16.12 -1.03
CA PHE A 81 -18.49 17.17 -2.00
C PHE A 81 -18.80 16.77 -3.45
N LEU A 82 -19.16 15.50 -3.70
CA LEU A 82 -19.50 15.03 -5.05
C LEU A 82 -20.79 15.67 -5.60
N GLU A 83 -21.79 15.88 -4.75
CA GLU A 83 -23.06 16.48 -5.14
C GLU A 83 -22.91 17.93 -5.61
N THR A 84 -22.03 18.69 -4.94
CA THR A 84 -21.83 20.12 -5.20
C THR A 84 -21.10 20.40 -6.51
N GLU A 85 -20.37 19.42 -7.05
CA GLU A 85 -19.38 19.65 -8.09
C GLU A 85 -19.73 18.97 -9.45
N LYS A 86 -20.97 18.43 -9.56
CA LYS A 86 -21.64 17.97 -10.79
C LYS A 86 -20.80 17.04 -11.69
N TYR A 87 -20.55 15.82 -11.23
CA TYR A 87 -19.62 14.90 -11.89
C TYR A 87 -20.25 13.97 -12.95
N LEU A 88 -19.51 13.77 -14.05
CA LEU A 88 -19.83 12.89 -15.19
C LEU A 88 -18.61 11.98 -15.50
N GLN A 89 -18.49 10.89 -14.74
CA GLN A 89 -17.61 9.76 -15.06
C GLN A 89 -18.45 8.49 -15.09
N ARG A 90 -18.02 7.49 -15.88
CA ARG A 90 -18.70 6.19 -15.94
C ARG A 90 -18.30 5.26 -14.81
N THR A 91 -17.15 5.50 -14.18
CA THR A 91 -16.57 4.66 -13.14
C THR A 91 -16.00 5.54 -12.03
N LEU A 92 -16.25 5.19 -10.78
CA LEU A 92 -15.71 5.87 -9.60
C LEU A 92 -15.11 4.85 -8.64
N LYS A 93 -13.86 5.07 -8.24
CA LYS A 93 -13.20 4.30 -7.17
C LYS A 93 -13.29 5.05 -5.84
N ILE A 94 -13.85 4.40 -4.83
CA ILE A 94 -13.99 4.95 -3.47
C ILE A 94 -12.99 4.25 -2.55
N PHE A 95 -12.11 5.02 -1.92
CA PHE A 95 -11.23 4.56 -0.85
C PHE A 95 -11.99 4.66 0.48
N VAL A 96 -12.36 3.51 1.02
CA VAL A 96 -13.19 3.37 2.22
C VAL A 96 -12.30 3.32 3.44
N LYS A 97 -12.32 4.39 4.24
CA LYS A 97 -11.53 4.49 5.48
C LYS A 97 -12.38 4.28 6.73
N ASP A 98 -13.63 4.71 6.68
CA ASP A 98 -14.65 4.46 7.69
C ASP A 98 -15.92 4.00 6.97
N ILE A 99 -16.54 2.93 7.48
CA ILE A 99 -17.77 2.38 6.91
C ILE A 99 -18.92 3.39 6.99
N LYS A 100 -18.97 4.22 8.03
CA LYS A 100 -20.05 5.18 8.28
C LYS A 100 -20.14 6.27 7.22
N ASP A 101 -18.99 6.64 6.65
CA ASP A 101 -18.91 7.64 5.58
C ASP A 101 -19.72 7.22 4.36
N ILE A 102 -19.77 5.92 4.08
CA ILE A 102 -20.47 5.36 2.93
C ILE A 102 -21.90 4.93 3.27
N GLU A 103 -22.18 4.56 4.51
CA GLU A 103 -23.54 4.22 4.95
C GLU A 103 -24.51 5.38 4.82
N SER A 104 -24.01 6.61 5.00
CA SER A 104 -24.79 7.84 4.94
C SER A 104 -24.89 8.42 3.52
N PHE A 105 -24.12 7.90 2.57
CA PHE A 105 -24.05 8.43 1.22
C PHE A 105 -24.91 7.63 0.24
N ASN A 106 -25.80 8.30 -0.47
CA ASN A 106 -26.56 7.65 -1.53
C ASN A 106 -25.65 7.44 -2.76
N LEU A 107 -25.26 6.19 -2.97
CA LEU A 107 -24.42 5.76 -4.08
C LEU A 107 -25.22 5.45 -5.37
N ASP A 108 -26.53 5.71 -5.41
CA ASP A 108 -27.40 5.56 -6.60
C ASP A 108 -27.20 6.65 -7.67
N PHE A 109 -25.98 7.18 -7.81
CA PHE A 109 -25.63 8.03 -8.95
C PHE A 109 -25.03 7.17 -10.07
N GLY A 110 -25.13 7.65 -11.31
CA GLY A 110 -24.93 6.85 -12.53
C GLY A 110 -23.59 6.14 -12.82
N PRO A 111 -22.43 6.36 -12.16
CA PRO A 111 -21.23 5.55 -12.42
C PRO A 111 -21.30 4.14 -11.83
N LEU A 112 -20.53 3.24 -12.45
CA LEU A 112 -20.07 1.99 -11.83
C LEU A 112 -19.10 2.30 -10.68
N ILE A 113 -19.23 1.59 -9.57
CA ILE A 113 -18.52 1.87 -8.33
C ILE A 113 -17.57 0.73 -8.01
N THR A 114 -16.30 1.09 -7.83
CA THR A 114 -15.31 0.24 -7.19
C THR A 114 -15.14 0.66 -5.74
N LEU A 115 -15.42 -0.23 -4.78
CA LEU A 115 -15.11 -0.01 -3.37
C LEU A 115 -13.73 -0.57 -3.05
N HIS A 116 -12.85 0.22 -2.43
CA HIS A 116 -11.54 -0.21 -1.96
C HIS A 116 -11.43 0.01 -0.46
N PHE A 117 -11.50 -1.07 0.31
CA PHE A 117 -11.42 -1.02 1.77
C PHE A 117 -9.96 -0.82 2.22
N GLU A 118 -9.69 0.38 2.73
CA GLU A 118 -8.48 0.74 3.48
C GLU A 118 -8.69 0.56 5.00
N THR A 119 -9.85 0.02 5.39
CA THR A 119 -10.22 -0.37 6.77
C THR A 119 -10.53 -1.86 6.85
N THR A 120 -10.28 -2.46 8.01
CA THR A 120 -10.66 -3.84 8.34
C THR A 120 -11.99 -3.93 9.09
N GLU A 121 -12.66 -2.79 9.31
CA GLU A 121 -14.01 -2.75 9.87
C GLU A 121 -14.98 -3.56 8.99
N VAL A 122 -15.71 -4.49 9.63
CA VAL A 122 -16.65 -5.36 8.93
C VAL A 122 -18.05 -4.78 9.07
N PRO A 123 -18.67 -4.28 7.97
CA PRO A 123 -20.05 -3.83 7.98
C PRO A 123 -21.06 -4.98 8.22
N ASP A 124 -22.30 -4.58 8.49
CA ASP A 124 -23.44 -5.49 8.61
C ASP A 124 -23.74 -6.22 7.27
N ASP A 125 -24.47 -7.33 7.35
CA ASP A 125 -24.78 -8.23 6.23
C ASP A 125 -25.51 -7.55 5.05
N ASN A 126 -26.40 -6.60 5.34
CA ASN A 126 -27.17 -5.87 4.33
C ASN A 126 -26.44 -4.65 3.77
N PHE A 127 -25.17 -4.45 4.11
CA PHE A 127 -24.41 -3.27 3.67
C PHE A 127 -24.35 -3.14 2.14
N LEU A 128 -24.13 -4.25 1.43
CA LEU A 128 -24.02 -4.23 -0.02
C LEU A 128 -25.36 -4.05 -0.74
N GLU A 129 -26.48 -4.36 -0.09
CA GLU A 129 -27.82 -4.17 -0.68
C GLU A 129 -28.15 -2.69 -0.92
N LYS A 130 -27.43 -1.79 -0.24
CA LYS A 130 -27.55 -0.33 -0.42
C LYS A 130 -26.96 0.17 -1.73
N PHE A 131 -26.25 -0.67 -2.49
CA PHE A 131 -25.49 -0.23 -3.66
C PHE A 131 -25.93 -0.96 -4.93
N GLN A 132 -26.46 -0.22 -5.90
CA GLN A 132 -26.97 -0.80 -7.14
C GLN A 132 -25.90 -0.95 -8.25
N ASN A 133 -24.83 -0.15 -8.19
CA ASN A 133 -23.87 -0.01 -9.30
C ASN A 133 -22.45 -0.50 -8.95
N ILE A 134 -22.27 -1.41 -7.99
CA ILE A 134 -20.93 -1.93 -7.66
C ILE A 134 -20.43 -2.87 -8.75
N ASP A 135 -19.25 -2.59 -9.29
CA ASP A 135 -18.57 -3.45 -10.26
C ASP A 135 -17.47 -4.32 -9.61
N MET A 136 -16.78 -3.78 -8.62
CA MET A 136 -15.62 -4.39 -8.01
C MET A 136 -15.48 -4.00 -6.55
N ILE A 137 -15.05 -4.96 -5.74
CA ILE A 137 -14.66 -4.73 -4.35
C ILE A 137 -13.22 -5.20 -4.15
N ILE A 138 -12.40 -4.27 -3.67
CA ILE A 138 -11.00 -4.49 -3.31
C ILE A 138 -10.90 -4.57 -1.79
N ASN A 139 -10.24 -5.61 -1.30
CA ASN A 139 -10.09 -5.97 0.11
C ASN A 139 -11.43 -6.24 0.83
N PRO A 140 -12.23 -7.21 0.38
CA PRO A 140 -13.55 -7.50 0.93
C PRO A 140 -13.48 -8.22 2.29
N TYR A 141 -12.98 -7.57 3.34
CA TYR A 141 -12.80 -8.17 4.67
C TYR A 141 -14.09 -8.69 5.30
N TYR A 142 -15.25 -8.13 4.93
CA TYR A 142 -16.56 -8.60 5.40
C TYR A 142 -16.87 -10.04 4.98
N LEU A 143 -16.20 -10.56 3.94
CA LEU A 143 -16.32 -11.96 3.54
C LEU A 143 -15.85 -12.92 4.62
N THR A 144 -15.16 -12.45 5.66
CA THR A 144 -14.86 -13.27 6.84
C THR A 144 -16.11 -13.66 7.63
N LYS A 145 -17.21 -12.88 7.55
CA LYS A 145 -18.45 -13.14 8.30
C LYS A 145 -19.58 -13.70 7.46
N TRP A 146 -19.71 -13.29 6.20
CA TRP A 146 -20.85 -13.66 5.37
C TRP A 146 -20.46 -13.78 3.89
N GLU A 147 -21.27 -14.48 3.10
CA GLU A 147 -21.00 -14.75 1.69
C GLU A 147 -21.59 -13.68 0.77
N LEU A 148 -20.87 -13.37 -0.30
CA LEU A 148 -21.40 -12.52 -1.35
C LEU A 148 -22.28 -13.34 -2.28
N HIS A 149 -23.56 -13.02 -2.34
CA HIS A 149 -24.54 -13.73 -3.18
C HIS A 149 -24.71 -13.13 -4.58
N ASN A 150 -23.84 -12.19 -4.98
CA ASN A 150 -23.89 -11.54 -6.30
C ASN A 150 -22.61 -11.83 -7.11
N ASP A 151 -22.71 -12.80 -8.02
CA ASP A 151 -21.61 -13.25 -8.89
C ASP A 151 -21.14 -12.20 -9.92
N GLN A 152 -21.88 -11.09 -10.07
CA GLN A 152 -21.51 -10.02 -11.00
C GLN A 152 -20.45 -9.08 -10.43
N ILE A 153 -20.26 -9.07 -9.11
CA ILE A 153 -19.30 -8.20 -8.44
C ILE A 153 -17.92 -8.87 -8.46
N HIS A 154 -16.94 -8.19 -9.05
CA HIS A 154 -15.56 -8.68 -9.07
C HIS A 154 -14.86 -8.46 -7.72
N LEU A 155 -14.15 -9.48 -7.23
CA LEU A 155 -13.40 -9.40 -5.97
C LEU A 155 -11.90 -9.37 -6.23
N LYS A 156 -11.18 -8.53 -5.48
CA LYS A 156 -9.72 -8.42 -5.56
C LYS A 156 -9.10 -8.16 -4.20
N TRP A 157 -7.90 -8.68 -3.97
CA TRP A 157 -7.04 -8.28 -2.85
C TRP A 157 -5.92 -7.38 -3.37
N SER A 158 -5.61 -6.30 -2.64
CA SER A 158 -4.57 -5.34 -2.99
C SER A 158 -4.05 -4.65 -1.74
N ASP A 159 -2.77 -4.88 -1.40
CA ASP A 159 -2.17 -4.43 -0.15
C ASP A 159 -3.02 -4.83 1.08
N ALA A 160 -3.58 -6.03 1.04
CA ALA A 160 -4.52 -6.52 2.02
C ALA A 160 -3.84 -6.95 3.34
N ASP A 161 -4.58 -6.80 4.44
CA ASP A 161 -4.16 -7.15 5.78
C ASP A 161 -4.41 -8.64 6.06
N TYR A 162 -3.34 -9.42 6.02
CA TYR A 162 -3.44 -10.85 6.31
C TYR A 162 -3.57 -11.12 7.82
N THR A 163 -2.99 -10.27 8.68
CA THR A 163 -3.10 -10.38 10.14
C THR A 163 -4.56 -10.34 10.57
N PHE A 164 -5.34 -9.42 10.00
CA PHE A 164 -6.78 -9.37 10.23
C PHE A 164 -7.48 -10.70 9.90
N LEU A 165 -7.15 -11.32 8.75
CA LEU A 165 -7.76 -12.59 8.38
C LEU A 165 -7.40 -13.70 9.38
N GLN A 166 -6.17 -13.73 9.88
CA GLN A 166 -5.72 -14.73 10.86
C GLN A 166 -6.42 -14.59 12.21
N GLU A 167 -6.70 -13.35 12.64
CA GLU A 167 -7.37 -13.06 13.90
C GLU A 167 -8.89 -13.14 13.78
N SER A 168 -9.43 -13.07 12.56
CA SER A 168 -10.86 -13.19 12.31
C SER A 168 -11.36 -14.60 12.63
N ASN A 169 -12.53 -14.70 13.27
CA ASN A 169 -13.27 -15.96 13.34
C ASN A 169 -13.95 -16.22 11.99
N CYS A 170 -13.14 -16.50 10.97
CA CYS A 170 -13.56 -16.57 9.58
C CYS A 170 -14.53 -17.73 9.36
N GLN A 171 -15.75 -17.43 8.91
CA GLN A 171 -16.80 -18.41 8.63
C GLN A 171 -16.82 -18.84 7.16
N ASN A 172 -16.16 -18.09 6.28
CA ASN A 172 -16.17 -18.33 4.85
C ASN A 172 -15.11 -19.35 4.44
N GLU A 173 -15.54 -20.46 3.83
CA GLU A 173 -14.65 -21.56 3.43
C GLU A 173 -13.57 -21.14 2.43
N PHE A 174 -13.91 -20.27 1.47
CA PHE A 174 -12.94 -19.77 0.49
C PHE A 174 -11.84 -18.96 1.18
N ILE A 175 -12.18 -18.09 2.13
CA ILE A 175 -11.19 -17.32 2.89
C ILE A 175 -10.40 -18.22 3.85
N ASN A 176 -11.06 -19.18 4.49
CA ASN A 176 -10.41 -20.18 5.35
C ASN A 176 -9.34 -21.01 4.63
N SER A 177 -9.47 -21.24 3.32
CA SER A 177 -8.43 -21.92 2.54
C SER A 177 -7.08 -21.19 2.54
N TYR A 178 -7.07 -19.87 2.74
CA TYR A 178 -5.82 -19.10 2.90
C TYR A 178 -5.25 -19.20 4.32
N LEU A 179 -6.09 -19.48 5.32
CA LEU A 179 -5.70 -19.55 6.73
C LEU A 179 -5.12 -20.90 7.11
N THR A 180 -5.42 -21.96 6.35
CA THR A 180 -4.97 -23.33 6.60
C THR A 180 -3.47 -23.38 6.93
N GLU A 181 -3.12 -24.02 8.05
CA GLU A 181 -1.73 -24.18 8.48
C GLU A 181 -0.93 -24.99 7.46
N ALA A 182 0.38 -24.76 7.43
CA ALA A 182 1.30 -25.45 6.52
C ALA A 182 2.36 -26.19 7.34
N ASP A 183 2.42 -27.51 7.18
CA ASP A 183 3.13 -28.40 8.10
C ASP A 183 4.65 -28.46 7.88
N ASN A 184 5.14 -28.09 6.69
CA ASN A 184 6.56 -28.13 6.34
C ASN A 184 7.04 -26.83 5.69
N LEU A 185 8.36 -26.66 5.63
CA LEU A 185 9.03 -25.46 5.13
C LEU A 185 8.59 -25.10 3.70
N LEU A 186 8.56 -26.08 2.79
CA LEU A 186 8.20 -25.87 1.39
C LEU A 186 6.74 -25.42 1.26
N ASP A 187 5.83 -25.98 2.04
CA ASP A 187 4.42 -25.62 1.99
C ASP A 187 4.16 -24.25 2.64
N ARG A 188 4.91 -23.87 3.68
CA ARG A 188 4.92 -22.50 4.22
C ARG A 188 5.40 -21.48 3.19
N MET A 189 6.48 -21.77 2.47
CA MET A 189 6.97 -20.93 1.37
C MET A 189 5.92 -20.78 0.27
N LYS A 190 5.30 -21.89 -0.18
CA LYS A 190 4.22 -21.84 -1.17
C LYS A 190 3.02 -21.03 -0.68
N LYS A 191 2.65 -21.15 0.60
CA LYS A 191 1.57 -20.36 1.22
C LYS A 191 1.90 -18.86 1.16
N ILE A 192 3.07 -18.46 1.65
CA ILE A 192 3.52 -17.05 1.62
C ILE A 192 3.55 -16.53 0.17
N TYR A 193 4.08 -17.30 -0.78
CA TYR A 193 4.15 -16.90 -2.19
C TYR A 193 2.76 -16.68 -2.79
N ARG A 194 1.81 -17.58 -2.49
CA ARG A 194 0.40 -17.42 -2.89
C ARG A 194 -0.17 -16.12 -2.33
N LEU A 195 -0.04 -15.88 -1.02
CA LEU A 195 -0.54 -14.67 -0.37
C LEU A 195 0.01 -13.40 -1.02
N ILE A 196 1.32 -13.35 -1.29
CA ILE A 196 1.96 -12.23 -1.99
C ILE A 196 1.36 -12.03 -3.39
N ARG A 197 1.18 -13.12 -4.14
CA ARG A 197 0.62 -13.08 -5.51
C ARG A 197 -0.84 -12.65 -5.53
N PHE A 198 -1.60 -13.02 -4.49
CA PHE A 198 -3.00 -12.62 -4.35
C PHE A 198 -3.16 -11.16 -3.93
N GLY A 199 -2.13 -10.55 -3.30
CA GLY A 199 -2.11 -9.11 -3.01
C GLY A 199 -2.02 -8.76 -1.54
N PHE A 200 -1.73 -9.72 -0.66
CA PHE A 200 -1.56 -9.44 0.78
C PHE A 200 -0.22 -8.75 1.08
N SER A 201 -0.23 -7.88 2.09
CA SER A 201 0.93 -7.09 2.52
C SER A 201 1.19 -7.18 4.04
N ASN A 202 0.25 -6.74 4.87
CA ASN A 202 0.42 -6.75 6.34
C ASN A 202 0.45 -8.20 6.86
N GLY A 203 1.30 -8.48 7.85
CA GLY A 203 1.52 -9.84 8.40
C GLY A 203 2.48 -10.70 7.57
N ILE A 204 2.66 -10.42 6.28
CA ILE A 204 3.56 -11.22 5.41
C ILE A 204 5.03 -11.03 5.79
N LYS A 205 5.41 -9.82 6.23
CA LYS A 205 6.77 -9.52 6.69
C LYS A 205 7.15 -10.39 7.90
N GLU A 206 6.24 -10.54 8.84
CA GLU A 206 6.40 -11.34 10.06
C GLU A 206 6.56 -12.82 9.68
N MET A 207 5.70 -13.33 8.79
CA MET A 207 5.80 -14.71 8.28
C MET A 207 7.14 -15.01 7.58
N ILE A 208 7.66 -14.08 6.76
CA ILE A 208 8.97 -14.22 6.11
C ILE A 208 10.10 -14.18 7.15
N THR A 209 9.97 -13.33 8.17
CA THR A 209 10.96 -13.23 9.25
C THR A 209 11.03 -14.53 10.06
N GLU A 210 9.88 -15.11 10.40
CA GLU A 210 9.79 -16.42 11.07
C GLU A 210 10.38 -17.53 10.20
N LEU A 211 10.01 -17.58 8.91
CA LEU A 211 10.57 -18.51 7.94
C LEU A 211 12.11 -18.38 7.87
N ASN A 212 12.64 -17.15 7.97
CA ASN A 212 14.07 -16.90 7.94
C ASN A 212 14.82 -17.42 9.15
N TYR A 213 14.20 -17.49 10.33
CA TYR A 213 14.79 -18.17 11.48
C TYR A 213 14.85 -19.68 11.26
N ASP A 214 13.79 -20.27 10.71
CA ASP A 214 13.73 -21.73 10.45
C ASP A 214 14.71 -22.16 9.34
N LEU A 215 15.00 -21.28 8.39
CA LEU A 215 15.98 -21.53 7.32
C LEU A 215 17.43 -21.62 7.81
N GLN A 216 17.74 -21.15 9.04
CA GLN A 216 19.10 -21.19 9.60
C GLN A 216 19.62 -22.63 9.80
N SER A 217 18.75 -23.64 9.86
CA SER A 217 19.15 -25.05 10.01
C SER A 217 19.47 -25.77 8.68
N GLU A 218 19.11 -25.22 7.51
CA GLU A 218 19.36 -25.86 6.19
C GLU A 218 19.65 -24.85 5.04
N PRO A 219 20.50 -23.82 5.20
CA PRO A 219 20.44 -22.63 4.33
C PRO A 219 21.13 -22.78 2.97
N ALA A 220 22.13 -23.67 2.85
CA ALA A 220 23.04 -23.65 1.70
C ALA A 220 22.47 -24.35 0.45
N ASP A 221 21.67 -25.40 0.63
CA ASP A 221 21.19 -26.20 -0.51
C ASP A 221 19.95 -25.60 -1.17
N PHE A 222 19.11 -24.85 -0.44
CA PHE A 222 17.85 -24.34 -0.98
C PHE A 222 18.02 -23.13 -1.92
N ALA A 223 18.99 -22.25 -1.65
CA ALA A 223 19.25 -21.06 -2.46
C ALA A 223 19.80 -21.36 -3.88
N ILE A 224 20.34 -22.57 -4.08
CA ILE A 224 21.05 -22.97 -5.30
C ILE A 224 20.10 -23.55 -6.36
N TRP A 225 18.91 -24.05 -5.98
CA TRP A 225 18.12 -24.93 -6.84
C TRP A 225 17.10 -24.26 -7.77
N GLU A 226 16.60 -23.05 -7.48
CA GLU A 226 15.60 -22.40 -8.33
C GLU A 226 16.08 -21.06 -8.90
N LYS A 227 16.27 -21.01 -10.23
CA LYS A 227 16.54 -19.79 -10.98
C LYS A 227 15.31 -18.86 -10.94
N SER A 228 15.24 -17.98 -9.93
CA SER A 228 14.27 -16.86 -9.74
C SER A 228 12.85 -17.29 -9.32
N PRO A 229 12.40 -17.07 -8.06
CA PRO A 229 12.31 -15.79 -7.33
C PRO A 229 12.85 -15.87 -5.87
N SER A 230 13.96 -16.58 -5.67
CA SER A 230 14.40 -17.10 -4.37
C SER A 230 14.85 -16.05 -3.34
N LEU A 231 15.22 -14.84 -3.73
CA LEU A 231 15.85 -13.87 -2.81
C LEU A 231 14.90 -13.29 -1.76
N ILE A 232 13.60 -13.21 -2.05
CA ILE A 232 12.61 -12.78 -1.06
C ILE A 232 12.60 -13.69 0.17
N TRP A 233 12.92 -14.98 -0.01
CA TRP A 233 13.00 -15.95 1.08
C TRP A 233 14.19 -15.76 1.99
N PHE A 234 15.12 -14.87 1.65
CA PHE A 234 16.32 -14.60 2.45
C PHE A 234 16.43 -13.12 2.83
N ILE A 235 15.38 -12.32 2.55
CA ILE A 235 15.42 -10.87 2.73
C ILE A 235 15.64 -10.48 4.19
N ASN A 236 15.22 -11.30 5.16
CA ASN A 236 15.39 -11.05 6.59
C ASN A 236 16.35 -12.06 7.25
N HIS A 237 17.06 -12.87 6.45
CA HIS A 237 18.04 -13.85 6.94
C HIS A 237 19.31 -13.16 7.46
N GLU A 238 19.98 -13.74 8.45
CA GLU A 238 21.23 -13.18 9.00
C GLU A 238 22.34 -13.06 7.94
N ASP A 239 22.44 -14.06 7.07
CA ASP A 239 23.38 -14.09 5.94
C ASP A 239 22.88 -13.34 4.69
N PHE A 240 21.83 -12.52 4.80
CA PHE A 240 21.25 -11.74 3.70
C PHE A 240 22.33 -11.09 2.82
N ARG A 241 23.35 -10.47 3.42
CA ARG A 241 24.44 -9.81 2.68
C ARG A 241 25.20 -10.78 1.76
N PHE A 242 25.48 -11.99 2.21
CA PHE A 242 26.22 -12.99 1.46
C PHE A 242 25.34 -13.54 0.34
N ILE A 243 24.11 -13.93 0.67
CA ILE A 243 23.14 -14.50 -0.27
C ILE A 243 22.81 -13.50 -1.38
N PHE A 244 22.58 -12.23 -1.05
CA PHE A 244 22.29 -11.21 -2.04
C PHE A 244 23.49 -10.96 -2.95
N THR A 245 24.69 -10.75 -2.37
CA THR A 245 25.88 -10.43 -3.18
C THR A 245 26.41 -11.62 -3.98
N PHE A 246 26.06 -12.84 -3.60
CA PHE A 246 26.41 -14.05 -4.34
C PHE A 246 25.93 -13.97 -5.79
N ASN A 247 26.86 -14.12 -6.74
CA ASN A 247 26.63 -14.01 -8.18
C ASN A 247 25.85 -12.76 -8.65
N ASN A 248 25.79 -11.70 -7.83
CA ASN A 248 24.95 -10.52 -8.07
C ASN A 248 23.48 -10.87 -8.39
N LEU A 249 22.92 -11.91 -7.76
CA LEU A 249 21.55 -12.39 -8.04
C LEU A 249 20.49 -11.29 -7.91
N TRP A 250 20.71 -10.34 -7.01
CA TRP A 250 19.82 -9.18 -6.81
C TRP A 250 19.62 -8.34 -8.08
N ARG A 251 20.56 -8.35 -9.04
CA ARG A 251 20.46 -7.59 -10.31
C ARG A 251 19.36 -8.08 -11.23
N TYR A 252 18.91 -9.32 -11.03
CA TYR A 252 17.93 -9.97 -11.90
C TYR A 252 16.51 -9.92 -11.34
N GLN A 253 16.30 -9.23 -10.21
CA GLN A 253 15.04 -9.21 -9.49
C GLN A 253 14.46 -7.79 -9.41
N ASP A 254 13.13 -7.70 -9.29
CA ASP A 254 12.49 -6.41 -9.03
C ASP A 254 12.75 -5.97 -7.58
N PHE A 255 13.60 -4.95 -7.45
CA PHE A 255 13.96 -4.31 -6.19
C PHE A 255 12.74 -3.91 -5.34
N SER A 256 11.71 -3.35 -5.96
CA SER A 256 10.54 -2.86 -5.23
C SER A 256 9.75 -4.02 -4.65
N PHE A 257 9.67 -5.14 -5.38
CA PHE A 257 9.01 -6.36 -4.91
C PHE A 257 9.80 -7.07 -3.81
N MET A 258 11.11 -7.24 -3.98
CA MET A 258 11.96 -7.94 -3.00
C MET A 258 11.96 -7.26 -1.63
N PHE A 259 12.14 -5.93 -1.61
CA PHE A 259 12.29 -5.18 -0.37
C PHE A 259 10.96 -4.75 0.26
N ARG A 260 9.82 -5.09 -0.37
CA ARG A 260 8.48 -4.78 0.16
C ARG A 260 8.26 -5.37 1.55
N PHE A 261 8.87 -6.52 1.84
CA PHE A 261 8.72 -7.25 3.12
C PHE A 261 10.01 -7.25 3.94
N ALA A 262 10.92 -6.32 3.66
CA ALA A 262 12.17 -6.21 4.38
C ALA A 262 11.94 -5.75 5.83
N ASN A 263 12.58 -6.44 6.76
CA ASN A 263 12.74 -6.01 8.12
C ASN A 263 13.99 -5.13 8.23
N TRP A 264 13.77 -3.82 8.07
CA TRP A 264 14.82 -2.81 8.05
C TRP A 264 15.64 -2.73 9.34
N ASP A 265 15.06 -3.10 10.49
CA ASP A 265 15.80 -3.18 11.75
C ASP A 265 16.85 -4.30 11.74
N LEU A 266 16.58 -5.39 11.01
CA LEU A 266 17.51 -6.50 10.83
C LEU A 266 18.52 -6.21 9.72
N ILE A 267 18.07 -5.75 8.54
CA ILE A 267 18.96 -5.65 7.38
C ILE A 267 19.59 -4.28 7.14
N GLY A 268 19.05 -3.23 7.75
CA GLY A 268 19.37 -1.84 7.39
C GLY A 268 20.85 -1.48 7.52
N GLU A 269 21.53 -2.00 8.56
CA GLU A 269 22.97 -1.75 8.78
C GLU A 269 23.86 -2.47 7.75
N TYR A 270 23.36 -3.54 7.12
CA TYR A 270 24.13 -4.34 6.17
C TYR A 270 24.02 -3.81 4.73
N LEU A 271 23.02 -2.99 4.42
CA LEU A 271 22.82 -2.40 3.09
C LEU A 271 24.03 -1.60 2.59
N GLN A 272 24.84 -1.06 3.51
CA GLN A 272 26.04 -0.29 3.16
C GLN A 272 27.13 -1.14 2.48
N PHE A 273 27.08 -2.46 2.63
CA PHE A 273 28.07 -3.40 2.09
C PHE A 273 27.65 -3.99 0.73
N ILE A 274 26.45 -3.69 0.25
CA ILE A 274 25.96 -4.17 -1.05
C ILE A 274 26.26 -3.10 -2.12
N PRO A 275 26.94 -3.45 -3.23
CA PRO A 275 27.37 -2.49 -4.25
C PRO A 275 26.22 -2.08 -5.19
N PHE A 276 25.21 -1.42 -4.65
CA PHE A 276 24.08 -0.89 -5.41
C PHE A 276 24.51 0.23 -6.37
N THR A 277 23.89 0.29 -7.54
CA THR A 277 24.00 1.43 -8.45
C THR A 277 23.29 2.66 -7.87
N GLN A 278 23.61 3.86 -8.36
CA GLN A 278 22.91 5.09 -7.95
C GLN A 278 21.40 5.00 -8.13
N ARG A 279 20.95 4.36 -9.22
CA ARG A 279 19.54 4.19 -9.52
C ARG A 279 18.86 3.31 -8.46
N GLU A 280 19.50 2.22 -8.05
CA GLU A 280 18.99 1.30 -7.03
C GLU A 280 18.97 1.93 -5.66
N MET A 281 20.03 2.64 -5.28
CA MET A 281 20.07 3.36 -4.01
C MET A 281 18.91 4.36 -3.91
N LYS A 282 18.65 5.12 -4.99
CA LYS A 282 17.50 6.04 -5.05
C LYS A 282 16.15 5.34 -4.95
N ARG A 283 16.00 4.12 -5.49
CA ARG A 283 14.77 3.33 -5.36
C ARG A 283 14.58 2.83 -3.92
N LEU A 284 15.65 2.32 -3.30
CA LEU A 284 15.60 1.75 -1.96
C LEU A 284 15.28 2.79 -0.88
N VAL A 285 15.90 3.97 -0.94
CA VAL A 285 15.62 5.02 0.07
C VAL A 285 14.19 5.55 0.03
N ARG A 286 13.45 5.34 -1.07
CA ARG A 286 12.02 5.66 -1.16
C ARG A 286 11.14 4.65 -0.42
N LEU A 287 11.63 3.44 -0.14
CA LEU A 287 10.86 2.40 0.53
C LEU A 287 10.85 2.55 2.06
N ASN A 288 11.80 3.30 2.64
CA ASN A 288 11.84 3.54 4.08
C ASN A 288 12.48 4.91 4.38
N PRO A 289 11.79 5.82 5.10
CA PRO A 289 12.30 7.17 5.41
C PRO A 289 13.57 7.17 6.27
N ASN A 290 13.89 6.08 6.94
CA ASN A 290 15.10 5.93 7.74
C ASN A 290 16.34 5.53 6.92
N LEU A 291 16.18 5.26 5.63
CA LEU A 291 17.28 4.99 4.71
C LEU A 291 17.75 6.26 4.02
N TYR A 292 19.06 6.43 3.86
CA TYR A 292 19.63 7.56 3.15
C TYR A 292 20.90 7.18 2.39
N ILE A 293 21.17 7.91 1.30
CA ILE A 293 22.38 7.73 0.49
C ILE A 293 23.52 8.51 1.15
N TYR A 294 24.52 7.81 1.67
CA TYR A 294 25.70 8.42 2.27
C TYR A 294 26.79 8.61 1.22
N LYS A 295 27.28 9.85 1.08
CA LYS A 295 28.40 10.24 0.19
C LYS A 295 28.29 9.72 -1.25
N LYS A 296 27.07 9.49 -1.74
CA LYS A 296 26.80 8.87 -3.05
C LYS A 296 27.51 7.52 -3.23
N SER A 297 27.85 6.79 -2.17
CA SER A 297 28.61 5.54 -2.27
C SER A 297 27.88 4.34 -1.70
N CYS A 298 27.02 4.54 -0.71
CA CYS A 298 26.31 3.45 -0.05
C CYS A 298 25.00 3.93 0.59
N ILE A 299 24.16 2.97 0.97
CA ILE A 299 22.94 3.20 1.75
C ILE A 299 23.26 3.04 3.22
N LYS A 300 22.79 3.95 4.05
CA LYS A 300 22.84 3.84 5.52
C LYS A 300 21.43 3.86 6.09
N TYR A 301 21.27 3.17 7.21
CA TYR A 301 20.03 3.13 7.98
C TYR A 301 20.20 3.92 9.28
N LYS A 302 19.24 4.80 9.57
CA LYS A 302 19.15 5.53 10.83
C LYS A 302 18.12 4.83 11.71
N LYS A 303 18.58 4.07 12.71
CA LYS A 303 17.67 3.42 13.67
C LYS A 303 16.74 4.46 14.31
N PRO A 304 15.41 4.23 14.32
CA PRO A 304 14.48 5.05 15.08
C PRO A 304 14.89 5.02 16.56
N THR A 305 15.28 6.16 17.13
CA THR A 305 15.46 6.24 18.57
C THR A 305 14.09 6.38 19.22
N GLN A 306 13.77 5.52 20.19
CA GLN A 306 12.47 5.41 20.91
C GLN A 306 11.90 6.71 21.55
N LYS A 307 12.50 7.88 21.34
CA LYS A 307 12.10 9.16 21.95
C LYS A 307 10.88 9.86 21.32
N SER A 308 10.23 9.29 20.30
CA SER A 308 9.08 9.92 19.63
C SER A 308 7.75 9.15 19.72
N ALA A 309 7.64 8.13 20.58
CA ALA A 309 6.40 7.36 20.77
C ALA A 309 5.49 7.85 21.92
N PHE A 310 5.80 8.99 22.57
CA PHE A 310 5.08 9.45 23.77
C PHE A 310 4.49 10.86 23.68
N SER A 311 4.20 11.40 22.48
CA SER A 311 3.59 12.73 22.36
C SER A 311 2.31 12.81 21.50
N SER A 312 1.66 11.70 21.17
CA SER A 312 0.36 11.72 20.48
C SER A 312 -0.80 11.08 21.26
N ILE A 313 -0.59 10.75 22.54
CA ILE A 313 -1.70 10.53 23.48
C ILE A 313 -1.77 11.80 24.32
N TYR A 314 -2.88 12.54 24.17
CA TYR A 314 -3.14 13.91 24.66
C TYR A 314 -2.59 15.04 23.78
N ARG A 315 -3.32 15.36 22.70
CA ARG A 315 -4.00 16.65 22.58
C ARG A 315 -5.12 16.62 21.55
#